data_AF-A0A7S3VNH6-F1
#
_entry.id   AF-A0A7S3VNH6-F1
#
_cell.length_a   1.000
_cell.length_b   1.000
_cell.length_c   1.000
_cell.angle_alpha   90.00
_cell.angle_beta   90.00
_cell.angle_gamma   90.00
#
_symmetry.space_group_name_H-M   'P 1'
#
loop_
_entity.id
_entity.type
_entity.pdbx_description
1 polymer ?
#
loop_
_entity_poly.entity_id
_entity_poly.type
_entity_poly.pdbx_seq_one_letter_code
_entity_poly.pdbx_strand_id
1 'polypeptide(L)'
;MYVCLEFNCFYVSGAQQLTPSDSQLVGERDRLVLLATDASKLTCMSWKASQQAAIDAVQEAKATSASGGAEKRRASKRQPSQPQQEVQPHVHAPKTVVVLGHGGRLGGIAASLEMFCGPGSKVTLTVPENVSDKDMRTLKAQYNKRKLNGVHFHVAQGNLTSNAFLRKMGVAQADAVVIGDPGQAAGWRPVDADAQVAASILQLQSLMEDEAATTGHSDSSTLGTRGPLSVVSCVTNEKMKPVLQRLVQSARPSTAAQQRSSVQPSSGSSSSSAAKEPRGLLLNLIMAEELLGGMLTQVAADPFLGGVFEELLNDCEGAEVYIRDPAEYGLHPGVLRSWEQVQDAVRAHDAVAIGYRDSQGVCLGLESKQDFDLQPGERLVVVSYT
;
A
#
# COMPACT_ATOMS: atom_id res chain seq x y z
N MET A 1 -36.14 -0.37 0.87
CA MET A 1 -35.76 1.02 1.22
C MET A 1 -34.44 1.25 0.52
N TYR A 2 -34.34 2.12 -0.49
CA TYR A 2 -33.01 2.46 -1.02
C TYR A 2 -32.43 3.50 -0.06
N VAL A 3 -31.14 3.43 0.24
CA VAL A 3 -30.48 4.47 1.03
C VAL A 3 -29.44 5.06 0.11
N CYS A 4 -29.66 6.31 -0.32
CA CYS A 4 -28.67 7.05 -1.08
C CYS A 4 -27.66 7.55 -0.05
N LEU A 5 -26.52 6.89 0.03
CA LEU A 5 -25.51 7.19 1.03
C LEU A 5 -24.47 8.11 0.40
N GLU A 6 -24.38 9.36 0.86
CA GLU A 6 -23.31 10.31 0.51
C GLU A 6 -21.97 9.95 1.20
N PHE A 7 -21.70 8.69 1.51
CA PHE A 7 -20.53 8.29 2.29
C PHE A 7 -19.83 7.06 1.72
N ASN A 8 -18.55 6.86 2.09
CA ASN A 8 -17.79 5.64 1.80
C ASN A 8 -18.44 4.47 2.57
N CYS A 9 -19.39 3.78 1.93
CA CYS A 9 -20.18 2.73 2.53
C CYS A 9 -19.70 1.37 2.10
N PHE A 10 -19.40 0.56 3.10
CA PHE A 10 -19.28 -0.88 3.03
C PHE A 10 -20.61 -1.47 3.49
N TYR A 11 -20.97 -2.62 2.95
CA TYR A 11 -22.22 -3.29 3.31
C TYR A 11 -21.88 -4.62 3.97
N VAL A 12 -22.64 -5.02 4.98
CA VAL A 12 -22.51 -6.34 5.57
C VAL A 12 -23.90 -6.94 5.66
N SER A 13 -24.27 -7.74 4.66
CA SER A 13 -25.31 -8.77 4.85
C SER A 13 -24.72 -9.91 5.67
N GLY A 14 -25.55 -10.89 6.06
CA GLY A 14 -25.11 -12.11 6.73
C GLY A 14 -24.02 -12.94 6.02
N ALA A 15 -23.54 -12.50 4.85
CA ALA A 15 -22.40 -13.05 4.12
C ALA A 15 -21.10 -12.21 4.19
N GLN A 16 -21.06 -11.06 4.90
CA GLN A 16 -19.88 -10.17 5.04
C GLN A 16 -19.21 -9.87 3.70
N GLN A 17 -19.74 -8.89 2.95
CA GLN A 17 -19.19 -8.50 1.66
C GLN A 17 -18.92 -7.00 1.64
N LEU A 18 -17.66 -6.62 1.86
CA LEU A 18 -17.27 -5.21 1.97
C LEU A 18 -17.61 -4.38 0.72
N THR A 19 -17.44 -4.93 -0.49
CA THR A 19 -17.83 -4.22 -1.74
C THR A 19 -19.03 -4.90 -2.40
N PRO A 20 -20.28 -4.59 -1.97
CA PRO A 20 -21.48 -5.15 -2.59
C PRO A 20 -21.66 -4.66 -4.03
N SER A 21 -22.42 -5.40 -4.83
CA SER A 21 -22.88 -4.90 -6.14
C SER A 21 -23.86 -3.74 -5.96
N ASP A 22 -23.83 -2.75 -6.85
CA ASP A 22 -24.80 -1.64 -6.92
C ASP A 22 -26.26 -2.10 -7.06
N SER A 23 -26.46 -3.32 -7.55
CA SER A 23 -27.78 -3.94 -7.67
C SER A 23 -28.32 -4.54 -6.37
N GLN A 24 -27.48 -4.63 -5.34
CA GLN A 24 -27.82 -5.26 -4.07
C GLN A 24 -28.80 -4.40 -3.26
N LEU A 25 -29.93 -4.99 -2.92
CA LEU A 25 -30.94 -4.33 -2.08
C LEU A 25 -30.61 -4.52 -0.61
N VAL A 26 -30.62 -3.43 0.15
CA VAL A 26 -30.48 -3.44 1.61
C VAL A 26 -31.81 -3.86 2.24
N GLY A 27 -31.81 -5.02 2.89
CA GLY A 27 -32.90 -5.55 3.69
C GLY A 27 -32.94 -4.96 5.10
N GLU A 28 -34.05 -5.19 5.81
CA GLU A 28 -34.30 -4.64 7.16
C GLU A 28 -33.30 -5.11 8.23
N ARG A 29 -32.61 -6.22 7.99
CA ARG A 29 -31.65 -6.82 8.92
C ARG A 29 -30.20 -6.54 8.56
N ASP A 30 -29.96 -5.94 7.40
CA ASP A 30 -28.61 -5.67 6.96
C ASP A 30 -27.99 -4.54 7.76
N ARG A 31 -26.66 -4.54 7.82
CA ARG A 31 -25.88 -3.50 8.47
C ARG A 31 -25.03 -2.79 7.44
N LEU A 32 -24.87 -1.48 7.64
CA LEU A 32 -23.98 -0.65 6.87
C LEU A 32 -22.73 -0.41 7.69
N VAL A 33 -21.57 -0.60 7.08
CA VAL A 33 -20.26 -0.32 7.65
C VAL A 33 -19.75 0.96 7.00
N LEU A 34 -19.48 1.98 7.81
CA LEU A 34 -19.14 3.31 7.31
C LEU A 34 -17.77 3.71 7.83
N LEU A 35 -16.94 4.30 6.97
CA LEU A 35 -15.71 4.96 7.42
C LEU A 35 -16.02 6.40 7.79
N ALA A 36 -15.92 6.71 9.09
CA ALA A 36 -16.16 8.05 9.62
C ALA A 36 -15.16 8.38 10.74
N THR A 37 -14.78 9.65 10.84
CA THR A 37 -13.97 10.13 11.97
C THR A 37 -14.76 10.17 13.28
N ASP A 38 -16.08 10.34 13.17
CA ASP A 38 -16.99 10.52 14.29
C ASP A 38 -18.39 10.05 13.88
N ALA A 39 -18.95 9.10 14.63
CA ALA A 39 -20.27 8.55 14.37
C ALA A 39 -21.39 9.60 14.50
N SER A 40 -21.19 10.67 15.30
CA SER A 40 -22.18 11.74 15.46
C SER A 40 -22.33 12.62 14.22
N LYS A 41 -21.34 12.63 13.33
CA LYS A 41 -21.37 13.36 12.06
C LYS A 41 -22.12 12.60 10.96
N LEU A 42 -22.46 11.33 11.20
CA LEU A 42 -23.21 10.53 10.26
C LEU A 42 -24.70 10.90 10.33
N THR A 43 -25.11 11.80 9.46
CA THR A 43 -26.53 12.12 9.28
C THR A 43 -27.09 11.30 8.13
N CYS A 44 -28.09 10.46 8.41
CA CYS A 44 -28.88 9.85 7.34
C CYS A 44 -29.75 10.93 6.72
N MET A 45 -29.53 11.23 5.44
CA MET A 45 -30.45 12.11 4.73
C MET A 45 -31.82 11.44 4.65
N SER A 46 -32.88 12.23 4.89
CA SER A 46 -34.23 11.67 4.78
C SER A 46 -34.45 11.15 3.35
N TRP A 47 -35.06 9.98 3.22
CA TRP A 47 -35.38 9.37 1.92
C TRP A 47 -36.04 10.37 0.94
N LYS A 48 -36.94 11.22 1.45
CA LYS A 48 -37.62 12.24 0.64
C LYS A 48 -36.65 13.29 0.09
N ALA A 49 -35.67 13.71 0.88
CA ALA A 49 -34.65 14.66 0.45
C ALA A 49 -33.74 14.04 -0.61
N SER A 50 -33.31 12.79 -0.43
CA SER A 50 -32.50 12.07 -1.42
C SER A 50 -33.29 11.79 -2.72
N GLN A 51 -34.56 11.38 -2.60
CA GLN A 51 -35.42 11.15 -3.76
C GLN A 51 -35.70 12.44 -4.52
N GLN A 52 -35.95 13.54 -3.83
CA GLN A 52 -36.14 14.85 -4.45
C GLN A 52 -34.84 15.31 -5.12
N ALA A 53 -33.68 15.21 -4.46
CA ALA A 53 -32.39 15.55 -5.04
C ALA A 53 -32.08 14.73 -6.31
N ALA A 54 -32.40 13.43 -6.31
CA ALA A 54 -32.24 12.58 -7.49
C ALA A 54 -33.20 12.98 -8.63
N ILE A 55 -34.45 13.32 -8.31
CA ILE A 55 -35.41 13.85 -9.29
C ILE A 55 -34.91 15.17 -9.87
N ASP A 56 -34.42 16.07 -9.01
CA ASP A 56 -33.92 17.39 -9.40
C ASP A 56 -32.69 17.27 -10.30
N ALA A 57 -31.74 16.38 -9.97
CA ALA A 57 -30.57 16.09 -10.80
C ALA A 57 -30.96 15.56 -12.20
N VAL A 58 -31.96 14.67 -12.28
CA VAL A 58 -32.48 14.18 -13.56
C VAL A 58 -33.19 15.29 -14.35
N GLN A 59 -33.89 16.20 -13.68
CA GLN A 59 -34.54 17.33 -14.32
C GLN A 59 -33.53 18.36 -14.83
N GLU A 60 -32.48 18.64 -14.06
CA GLU A 60 -31.39 19.55 -14.45
C GLU A 60 -30.62 19.01 -15.66
N ALA A 61 -30.32 17.70 -15.68
CA ALA A 61 -29.72 17.04 -16.84
C ALA A 61 -30.60 17.10 -18.10
N LYS A 62 -31.94 17.03 -17.94
CA LYS A 62 -32.89 17.22 -19.04
C LYS A 62 -32.96 18.69 -19.50
N ALA A 63 -32.88 19.65 -18.58
CA ALA A 63 -32.93 21.07 -18.90
C ALA A 63 -31.68 21.53 -19.66
N THR A 64 -30.49 21.11 -19.21
CA THR A 64 -29.22 21.38 -19.92
C THR A 64 -29.16 20.75 -21.30
N SER A 65 -29.78 19.58 -21.50
CA SER A 65 -29.87 18.95 -22.83
C SER A 65 -30.94 19.58 -23.74
N ALA A 66 -31.90 20.35 -23.19
CA ALA A 66 -32.93 21.06 -23.95
C ALA A 66 -32.54 22.50 -24.33
N SER A 67 -31.70 23.18 -23.54
CA SER A 67 -31.25 24.57 -23.79
C SER A 67 -30.07 24.68 -24.74
N GLY A 68 -29.37 23.58 -25.01
CA GLY A 68 -28.42 23.48 -26.12
C GLY A 68 -29.14 23.60 -27.45
N GLY A 69 -29.29 24.84 -27.94
CA GLY A 69 -29.91 25.18 -29.21
C GLY A 69 -29.35 24.35 -30.37
N ALA A 70 -30.13 24.27 -31.45
CA ALA A 70 -29.95 23.44 -32.64
C ALA A 70 -28.66 23.73 -33.44
N GLU A 71 -27.50 23.70 -32.81
CA GLU A 71 -26.20 23.62 -33.44
C GLU A 71 -26.03 22.20 -33.95
N LYS A 72 -26.60 22.00 -35.15
CA LYS A 72 -26.32 20.94 -36.14
C LYS A 72 -25.46 19.80 -35.56
N ARG A 73 -26.11 18.96 -34.74
CA ARG A 73 -25.58 17.68 -34.28
C ARG A 73 -25.26 16.84 -35.52
N ARG A 74 -24.03 16.99 -36.04
CA ARG A 74 -23.38 15.92 -36.79
C ARG A 74 -23.54 14.69 -35.93
N ALA A 75 -24.20 13.66 -36.47
CA ALA A 75 -24.49 12.41 -35.81
C ALA A 75 -23.20 11.83 -35.20
N SER A 76 -22.90 12.22 -33.97
CA SER A 76 -21.91 11.56 -33.15
C SER A 76 -22.59 10.24 -32.80
N LYS A 77 -22.24 9.20 -33.57
CA LYS A 77 -22.59 7.82 -33.29
C LYS A 77 -22.43 7.63 -31.79
N ARG A 78 -23.55 7.44 -31.07
CA ARG A 78 -23.53 6.92 -29.70
C ARG A 78 -22.58 5.73 -29.75
N GLN A 79 -21.42 5.88 -29.13
CA GLN A 79 -20.49 4.77 -28.99
C GLN A 79 -21.29 3.68 -28.29
N PRO A 80 -21.42 2.48 -28.89
CA PRO A 80 -22.03 1.37 -28.20
C PRO A 80 -21.32 1.22 -26.86
N SER A 81 -22.11 1.16 -25.79
CA SER A 81 -21.66 0.83 -24.43
C SER A 81 -20.62 -0.27 -24.55
N GLN A 82 -19.37 0.08 -24.27
CA GLN A 82 -18.26 -0.87 -24.39
C GLN A 82 -18.62 -2.09 -23.54
N PRO A 83 -18.43 -3.31 -24.06
CA PRO A 83 -18.65 -4.52 -23.27
C PRO A 83 -17.89 -4.36 -21.96
N GLN A 84 -18.57 -4.59 -20.83
CA GLN A 84 -17.97 -4.57 -19.50
C GLN A 84 -16.65 -5.32 -19.60
N GLN A 85 -15.56 -4.57 -19.46
CA GLN A 85 -14.23 -5.09 -19.65
C GLN A 85 -14.02 -6.07 -18.51
N GLU A 86 -13.93 -7.36 -18.83
CA GLU A 86 -13.68 -8.42 -17.85
C GLU A 86 -12.50 -7.98 -16.99
N VAL A 87 -12.77 -7.77 -15.69
CA VAL A 87 -11.81 -7.23 -14.73
C VAL A 87 -10.65 -8.22 -14.71
N GLN A 88 -9.56 -7.87 -15.38
CA GLN A 88 -8.38 -8.73 -15.38
C GLN A 88 -7.80 -8.70 -13.97
N PRO A 89 -7.54 -9.87 -13.35
CA PRO A 89 -6.95 -9.92 -12.02
C PRO A 89 -5.66 -9.11 -12.03
N HIS A 90 -5.53 -8.21 -11.06
CA HIS A 90 -4.45 -7.24 -11.06
C HIS A 90 -3.11 -7.93 -10.79
N VAL A 91 -2.39 -8.25 -11.87
CA VAL A 91 -1.07 -8.86 -11.77
C VAL A 91 -0.09 -7.82 -11.25
N HIS A 92 0.27 -7.91 -9.97
CA HIS A 92 1.34 -7.08 -9.42
C HIS A 92 2.63 -7.27 -10.22
N ALA A 93 3.35 -6.17 -10.48
CA ALA A 93 4.67 -6.27 -11.08
C ALA A 93 5.59 -7.14 -10.19
N PRO A 94 6.45 -8.00 -10.77
CA PRO A 94 7.38 -8.81 -10.01
C PRO A 94 8.25 -7.96 -9.08
N LYS A 95 8.34 -8.35 -7.80
CA LYS A 95 9.15 -7.66 -6.78
C LYS A 95 10.20 -8.59 -6.20
N THR A 96 11.29 -8.00 -5.69
CA THR A 96 12.29 -8.66 -4.88
C THR A 96 12.08 -8.26 -3.42
N VAL A 97 11.72 -9.21 -2.57
CA VAL A 97 11.48 -8.98 -1.13
C VAL A 97 12.48 -9.79 -0.31
N VAL A 98 13.06 -9.19 0.72
CA VAL A 98 13.93 -9.89 1.68
C VAL A 98 13.33 -9.80 3.08
N VAL A 99 13.16 -10.94 3.74
CA VAL A 99 12.70 -11.03 5.12
C VAL A 99 13.90 -11.29 6.04
N LEU A 100 14.17 -10.36 6.95
CA LEU A 100 15.27 -10.41 7.91
C LEU A 100 14.81 -10.92 9.27
N GLY A 101 15.58 -11.85 9.85
CA GLY A 101 15.48 -12.19 11.28
C GLY A 101 14.24 -12.93 11.71
N HIS A 102 13.69 -13.79 10.86
CA HIS A 102 12.50 -14.53 11.25
C HIS A 102 12.88 -15.74 12.13
N GLY A 103 12.65 -15.62 13.44
CA GLY A 103 12.91 -16.70 14.40
C GLY A 103 11.82 -17.78 14.44
N GLY A 104 10.62 -17.50 13.93
CA GLY A 104 9.42 -18.32 14.17
C GLY A 104 8.72 -18.85 12.91
N ARG A 105 7.36 -18.88 12.95
CA ARG A 105 6.45 -19.45 11.94
C ARG A 105 6.63 -18.84 10.53
N LEU A 106 7.67 -19.25 9.81
CA LEU A 106 7.92 -18.81 8.43
C LEU A 106 6.74 -19.13 7.50
N GLY A 107 5.95 -20.15 7.84
CA GLY A 107 4.74 -20.53 7.10
C GLY A 107 3.77 -19.38 6.89
N GLY A 108 3.46 -18.60 7.93
CA GLY A 108 2.48 -17.52 7.82
C GLY A 108 2.95 -16.41 6.89
N ILE A 109 4.19 -15.94 7.08
CA ILE A 109 4.75 -14.86 6.24
C ILE A 109 5.01 -15.32 4.81
N ALA A 110 5.45 -16.57 4.60
CA ALA A 110 5.66 -17.09 3.26
C ALA A 110 4.33 -17.25 2.50
N ALA A 111 3.28 -17.76 3.15
CA ALA A 111 1.95 -17.82 2.57
C ALA A 111 1.42 -16.42 2.25
N SER A 112 1.58 -15.46 3.17
CA SER A 112 1.21 -14.05 2.92
C SER A 112 1.94 -13.50 1.69
N LEU A 113 3.27 -13.65 1.63
CA LEU A 113 4.06 -13.14 0.52
C LEU A 113 3.77 -13.85 -0.81
N GLU A 114 3.41 -15.13 -0.79
CA GLU A 114 2.94 -15.85 -1.99
C GLU A 114 1.68 -15.21 -2.58
N MET A 115 0.79 -14.69 -1.73
CA MET A 115 -0.48 -14.10 -2.14
C MET A 115 -0.30 -12.66 -2.63
N PHE A 116 0.49 -11.85 -1.91
CA PHE A 116 0.66 -10.43 -2.23
C PHE A 116 1.75 -10.13 -3.27
N CYS A 117 2.66 -11.06 -3.53
CA CYS A 117 3.70 -10.85 -4.55
C CYS A 117 3.22 -11.36 -5.91
N GLY A 118 3.32 -10.49 -6.92
CA GLY A 118 2.97 -10.89 -8.29
C GLY A 118 3.85 -12.03 -8.83
N PRO A 119 3.35 -12.83 -9.79
CA PRO A 119 4.11 -13.90 -10.43
C PRO A 119 5.48 -13.43 -10.93
N GLY A 120 6.52 -14.24 -10.72
CA GLY A 120 7.91 -13.90 -11.06
C GLY A 120 8.66 -13.14 -9.95
N SER A 121 7.99 -12.77 -8.87
CA SER A 121 8.64 -12.18 -7.69
C SER A 121 9.66 -13.12 -7.06
N LYS A 122 10.66 -12.55 -6.39
CA LYS A 122 11.71 -13.26 -5.66
C LYS A 122 11.64 -12.90 -4.19
N VAL A 123 11.48 -13.90 -3.33
CA VAL A 123 11.40 -13.72 -1.89
C VAL A 123 12.56 -14.44 -1.24
N THR A 124 13.40 -13.71 -0.50
CA THR A 124 14.49 -14.30 0.28
C THR A 124 14.12 -14.29 1.76
N LEU A 125 13.97 -15.46 2.36
CA LEU A 125 13.70 -15.65 3.78
C LEU A 125 15.03 -15.92 4.50
N THR A 126 15.45 -15.00 5.36
CA THR A 126 16.66 -15.20 6.16
C THR A 126 16.33 -15.71 7.55
N VAL A 127 17.17 -16.63 8.01
CA VAL A 127 17.05 -17.28 9.32
C VAL A 127 18.38 -17.19 10.08
N PRO A 128 18.34 -17.03 11.41
CA PRO A 128 19.55 -16.85 12.20
C PRO A 128 20.42 -18.13 12.25
N GLU A 129 21.69 -17.97 12.59
CA GLU A 129 22.69 -19.05 12.59
C GLU A 129 22.43 -20.14 13.64
N ASN A 130 21.63 -19.85 14.66
CA ASN A 130 21.28 -20.80 15.72
C ASN A 130 20.19 -21.81 15.33
N VAL A 131 19.60 -21.70 14.14
CA VAL A 131 18.62 -22.69 13.65
C VAL A 131 19.31 -24.01 13.33
N SER A 132 18.73 -25.13 13.78
CA SER A 132 19.32 -26.46 13.59
C SER A 132 19.40 -26.84 12.10
N ASP A 133 20.40 -27.64 11.72
CA ASP A 133 20.55 -28.14 10.34
C ASP A 133 19.31 -28.93 9.88
N LYS A 134 18.64 -29.63 10.79
CA LYS A 134 17.42 -30.40 10.49
C LYS A 134 16.28 -29.46 10.10
N ASP A 135 16.08 -28.39 10.88
CA ASP A 135 15.03 -27.40 10.61
C ASP A 135 15.36 -26.64 9.32
N MET A 136 16.64 -26.30 9.10
CA MET A 136 17.11 -25.68 7.87
C MET A 136 16.83 -26.52 6.62
N ARG A 137 17.09 -27.83 6.69
CA ARG A 137 16.77 -28.77 5.59
C ARG A 137 15.27 -28.83 5.34
N THR A 138 14.47 -28.83 6.41
CA THR A 138 13.00 -28.84 6.32
C THR A 138 12.49 -27.56 5.64
N LEU A 139 12.96 -26.38 6.07
CA LEU A 139 12.60 -25.10 5.47
C LEU A 139 13.03 -25.01 4.00
N LYS A 140 14.28 -25.38 3.68
CA LYS A 140 14.75 -25.40 2.28
C LYS A 140 13.96 -26.38 1.41
N ALA A 141 13.60 -27.55 1.94
CA ALA A 141 12.77 -28.51 1.22
C ALA A 141 11.36 -27.98 0.98
N GLN A 142 10.80 -27.25 1.95
CA GLN A 142 9.47 -26.65 1.87
C GLN A 142 9.42 -25.52 0.84
N TYR A 143 10.41 -24.61 0.83
CA TYR A 143 10.31 -23.35 0.06
C TYR A 143 11.19 -23.30 -1.19
N ASN A 144 12.45 -23.79 -1.18
CA ASN A 144 13.36 -23.58 -2.32
C ASN A 144 12.97 -24.36 -3.57
N LYS A 145 12.17 -25.43 -3.43
CA LYS A 145 11.76 -26.30 -4.53
C LYS A 145 10.39 -25.95 -5.11
N ARG A 146 9.61 -25.11 -4.42
CA ARG A 146 8.25 -24.78 -4.84
C ARG A 146 8.24 -23.41 -5.49
N LYS A 147 7.76 -23.34 -6.74
CA LYS A 147 7.21 -22.10 -7.28
C LYS A 147 5.80 -22.03 -6.76
N LEU A 148 5.62 -21.18 -5.77
CA LEU A 148 4.37 -20.95 -5.07
C LEU A 148 3.69 -19.77 -5.76
N ASN A 149 2.63 -20.03 -6.52
CA ASN A 149 1.95 -19.06 -7.40
C ASN A 149 2.88 -18.24 -8.32
N GLY A 150 3.97 -18.86 -8.80
CA GLY A 150 4.97 -18.20 -9.63
C GLY A 150 5.97 -17.33 -8.87
N VAL A 151 5.88 -17.25 -7.54
CA VAL A 151 6.85 -16.61 -6.65
C VAL A 151 8.00 -17.58 -6.34
N HIS A 152 9.22 -17.06 -6.39
CA HIS A 152 10.45 -17.79 -6.16
C HIS A 152 10.98 -17.55 -4.75
N PHE A 153 10.86 -18.55 -3.88
CA PHE A 153 11.37 -18.47 -2.52
C PHE A 153 12.82 -18.99 -2.42
N HIS A 154 13.62 -18.28 -1.63
CA HIS A 154 14.97 -18.68 -1.27
C HIS A 154 15.17 -18.56 0.25
N VAL A 155 15.46 -19.67 0.92
CA VAL A 155 15.79 -19.69 2.36
C VAL A 155 17.29 -19.70 2.55
N ALA A 156 17.79 -18.76 3.34
CA ALA A 156 19.21 -18.60 3.63
C ALA A 156 19.46 -18.43 5.13
N GLN A 157 20.53 -19.08 5.61
CA GLN A 157 21.00 -18.96 6.97
C GLN A 157 22.25 -18.09 7.02
N GLY A 158 22.32 -17.20 8.00
CA GLY A 158 23.53 -16.44 8.25
C GLY A 158 23.35 -15.33 9.29
N ASN A 159 24.47 -14.71 9.64
CA ASN A 159 24.51 -13.60 10.56
C ASN A 159 23.97 -12.31 9.89
N LEU A 160 22.85 -11.80 10.42
CA LEU A 160 22.21 -10.57 9.95
C LEU A 160 23.06 -9.34 10.19
N THR A 161 24.02 -9.39 11.13
CA THR A 161 24.95 -8.29 11.38
C THR A 161 26.11 -8.22 10.40
N SER A 162 26.23 -9.21 9.50
CA SER A 162 27.27 -9.24 8.48
C SER A 162 26.83 -8.55 7.20
N ASN A 163 27.43 -7.41 6.87
CA ASN A 163 27.21 -6.73 5.58
C ASN A 163 27.49 -7.67 4.38
N ALA A 164 28.49 -8.56 4.50
CA ALA A 164 28.78 -9.54 3.45
C ALA A 164 27.61 -10.52 3.23
N PHE A 165 26.94 -10.93 4.32
CA PHE A 165 25.74 -11.76 4.22
C PHE A 165 24.57 -10.99 3.60
N LEU A 166 24.31 -9.76 4.05
CA LEU A 166 23.23 -8.92 3.49
C LEU A 166 23.44 -8.62 1.99
N ARG A 167 24.68 -8.36 1.56
CA ARG A 167 25.05 -8.23 0.13
C ARG A 167 24.76 -9.52 -0.64
N LYS A 168 25.19 -10.67 -0.11
CA LYS A 168 24.94 -11.98 -0.72
C LYS A 168 23.45 -12.25 -0.91
N MET A 169 22.61 -11.78 0.01
CA MET A 169 21.15 -11.92 -0.04
C MET A 169 20.46 -10.92 -0.98
N GLY A 170 21.21 -9.99 -1.59
CA GLY A 170 20.67 -9.03 -2.53
C GLY A 170 19.83 -7.94 -1.87
N VAL A 171 20.06 -7.64 -0.60
CA VAL A 171 19.25 -6.69 0.19
C VAL A 171 19.26 -5.29 -0.42
N ALA A 172 20.42 -4.82 -0.90
CA ALA A 172 20.54 -3.52 -1.56
C ALA A 172 19.77 -3.42 -2.88
N GLN A 173 19.55 -4.57 -3.53
CA GLN A 173 18.83 -4.71 -4.78
C GLN A 173 17.36 -5.14 -4.55
N ALA A 174 16.91 -5.25 -3.31
CA ALA A 174 15.52 -5.57 -3.02
C ALA A 174 14.62 -4.35 -3.27
N ASP A 175 13.34 -4.59 -3.54
CA ASP A 175 12.32 -3.54 -3.60
C ASP A 175 11.76 -3.26 -2.20
N ALA A 176 11.68 -4.31 -1.36
CA ALA A 176 11.30 -4.21 0.05
C ALA A 176 12.10 -5.15 0.95
N VAL A 177 12.29 -4.73 2.20
CA VAL A 177 12.85 -5.50 3.30
C VAL A 177 11.86 -5.55 4.44
N VAL A 178 11.52 -6.75 4.91
CA VAL A 178 10.70 -6.95 6.10
C VAL A 178 11.61 -7.38 7.23
N ILE A 179 11.73 -6.59 8.29
CA ILE A 179 12.47 -6.99 9.49
C ILE A 179 11.45 -7.64 10.43
N GLY A 180 11.48 -8.96 10.46
CA GLY A 180 10.64 -9.77 11.34
C GLY A 180 11.12 -9.70 12.79
N ASP A 181 10.30 -10.25 13.69
CA ASP A 181 10.65 -10.37 15.11
C ASP A 181 11.50 -11.63 15.34
N PRO A 182 12.81 -11.50 15.63
CA PRO A 182 13.64 -12.65 16.00
C PRO A 182 13.32 -13.16 17.41
N GLY A 183 12.65 -12.34 18.23
CA GLY A 183 12.51 -12.50 19.66
C GLY A 183 11.56 -13.60 20.11
N GLN A 184 10.47 -13.86 19.38
CA GLN A 184 9.48 -14.87 19.79
C GLN A 184 10.08 -16.27 19.97
N ALA A 185 11.04 -16.66 19.12
CA ALA A 185 11.64 -17.98 19.22
C ALA A 185 12.78 -18.07 20.26
N ALA A 186 13.37 -16.92 20.59
CA ALA A 186 14.52 -16.84 21.49
C ALA A 186 14.15 -16.35 22.91
N GLY A 187 12.86 -16.10 23.18
CA GLY A 187 12.38 -15.60 24.47
C GLY A 187 12.90 -14.20 24.80
N TRP A 188 13.18 -13.39 23.78
CA TRP A 188 13.71 -12.03 23.98
C TRP A 188 12.68 -11.14 24.65
N ARG A 189 13.17 -10.18 25.43
CA ARG A 189 12.30 -9.13 25.96
C ARG A 189 11.96 -8.16 24.81
N PRO A 190 10.80 -7.49 24.85
CA PRO A 190 10.40 -6.53 23.81
C PRO A 190 11.47 -5.47 23.49
N VAL A 191 12.16 -4.98 24.52
CA VAL A 191 13.26 -4.00 24.36
C VAL A 191 14.41 -4.53 23.51
N ASP A 192 14.71 -5.83 23.63
CA ASP A 192 15.80 -6.46 22.89
C ASP A 192 15.40 -6.63 21.40
N ALA A 193 14.11 -6.86 21.10
CA ALA A 193 13.58 -6.91 19.74
C ALA A 193 13.67 -5.55 19.02
N ASP A 194 13.25 -4.47 19.68
CA ASP A 194 13.33 -3.11 19.12
C ASP A 194 14.78 -2.66 18.91
N ALA A 195 15.69 -3.03 19.82
CA ALA A 195 17.12 -2.76 19.65
C ALA A 195 17.68 -3.48 18.42
N GLN A 196 17.23 -4.70 18.13
CA GLN A 196 17.61 -5.43 16.94
C GLN A 196 17.04 -4.81 15.65
N VAL A 197 15.82 -4.27 15.68
CA VAL A 197 15.25 -3.49 14.57
C VAL A 197 16.12 -2.26 14.30
N ALA A 198 16.49 -1.51 15.34
CA ALA A 198 17.38 -0.35 15.24
C ALA A 198 18.75 -0.73 14.63
N ALA A 199 19.38 -1.80 15.14
CA ALA A 199 20.65 -2.29 14.64
C ALA A 199 20.57 -2.72 13.17
N SER A 200 19.48 -3.38 12.79
CA SER A 200 19.25 -3.81 11.40
C SER A 200 19.09 -2.61 10.48
N ILE A 201 18.37 -1.56 10.89
CA ILE A 201 18.21 -0.32 10.12
C ILE A 201 19.56 0.37 9.91
N LEU A 202 20.40 0.48 10.94
CA LEU A 202 21.74 1.05 10.83
C LEU A 202 22.63 0.26 9.85
N GLN A 203 22.55 -1.07 9.88
CA GLN A 203 23.28 -1.94 8.94
C GLN A 203 22.79 -1.76 7.51
N LEU A 204 21.48 -1.62 7.29
CA LEU A 204 20.92 -1.33 5.97
C LEU A 204 21.40 0.02 5.45
N GLN A 205 21.53 1.04 6.29
CA GLN A 205 22.07 2.35 5.91
C GLN A 205 23.53 2.24 5.48
N SER A 206 24.38 1.65 6.32
CA SER A 206 25.79 1.42 5.99
C SER A 206 25.95 0.60 4.71
N LEU A 207 25.10 -0.40 4.51
CA LEU A 207 25.09 -1.21 3.30
C LEU A 207 24.73 -0.39 2.05
N MET A 208 23.76 0.53 2.14
CA MET A 208 23.37 1.38 1.00
C MET A 208 24.47 2.38 0.65
N GLU A 209 25.15 2.94 1.66
CA GLU A 209 26.28 3.85 1.47
C GLU A 209 27.46 3.16 0.78
N ASP A 210 27.80 1.94 1.21
CA ASP A 210 28.86 1.14 0.60
C ASP A 210 28.58 0.81 -0.88
N GLU A 211 27.34 0.44 -1.20
CA GLU A 211 26.92 0.11 -2.58
C GLU A 211 26.89 1.34 -3.49
N ALA A 212 26.56 2.52 -2.94
CA ALA A 212 26.68 3.77 -3.68
C ALA A 212 28.14 4.11 -4.00
N ALA A 213 29.08 3.81 -3.09
CA ALA A 213 30.50 4.04 -3.32
C ALA A 213 31.12 3.08 -4.36
N THR A 214 30.70 1.80 -4.38
CA THR A 214 31.24 0.81 -5.33
C THR A 214 30.69 0.95 -6.74
N THR A 215 29.44 1.37 -6.90
CA THR A 215 28.79 1.48 -8.22
C THR A 215 29.33 2.61 -9.10
N GLY A 216 30.11 3.56 -8.54
CA GLY A 216 30.69 4.67 -9.30
C GLY A 216 31.73 4.29 -10.37
N HIS A 217 32.14 3.02 -10.45
CA HIS A 217 33.21 2.56 -11.36
C HIS A 217 32.76 1.52 -12.41
N SER A 218 31.50 1.06 -12.38
CA SER A 218 31.04 -0.02 -13.28
C SER A 218 29.97 0.50 -14.24
N ASP A 219 30.17 0.35 -15.55
CA ASP A 219 29.26 0.71 -16.65
C ASP A 219 27.88 0.00 -16.56
N SER A 220 27.05 0.44 -15.61
CA SER A 220 25.77 -0.19 -15.28
C SER A 220 24.61 0.56 -15.93
N SER A 221 24.36 0.29 -17.21
CA SER A 221 23.22 0.82 -17.98
C SER A 221 21.88 0.11 -17.71
N THR A 222 21.85 -0.96 -16.89
CA THR A 222 20.64 -1.79 -16.68
C THR A 222 19.96 -1.62 -15.31
N LEU A 223 20.60 -0.97 -14.33
CA LEU A 223 19.94 -0.56 -13.10
C LEU A 223 19.20 0.76 -13.33
N GLY A 224 18.00 0.64 -13.90
CA GLY A 224 17.01 1.73 -13.95
C GLY A 224 16.81 2.40 -12.60
N THR A 225 16.21 3.58 -12.61
CA THR A 225 15.92 4.44 -11.45
C THR A 225 15.03 3.71 -10.44
N ARG A 226 15.64 2.85 -9.61
CA ARG A 226 14.94 2.21 -8.49
C ARG A 226 14.66 3.26 -7.43
N GLY A 227 13.39 3.32 -7.00
CA GLY A 227 12.98 4.15 -5.88
C GLY A 227 13.64 3.75 -4.56
N PRO A 228 13.37 4.45 -3.46
CA PRO A 228 13.95 4.12 -2.15
C PRO A 228 13.67 2.67 -1.74
N LEU A 229 14.55 2.09 -0.91
CA LEU A 229 14.34 0.77 -0.34
C LEU A 229 13.26 0.85 0.74
N SER A 230 12.13 0.17 0.53
CA SER A 230 11.07 0.10 1.54
C SER A 230 11.46 -0.85 2.65
N VAL A 231 11.52 -0.39 3.89
CA VAL A 231 11.82 -1.21 5.07
C VAL A 231 10.57 -1.22 5.94
N VAL A 232 10.04 -2.41 6.23
CA VAL A 232 8.87 -2.62 7.07
C VAL A 232 9.27 -3.38 8.32
N SER A 233 8.88 -2.92 9.49
CA SER A 233 9.14 -3.65 10.74
C SER A 233 8.07 -3.37 11.80
N CYS A 234 7.87 -4.34 12.68
CA CYS A 234 7.05 -4.15 13.87
C CYS A 234 7.92 -3.64 15.02
N VAL A 235 7.40 -2.66 15.77
CA VAL A 235 8.04 -2.09 16.96
C VAL A 235 7.11 -2.28 18.15
N THR A 236 7.68 -2.67 19.28
CA THR A 236 6.93 -2.93 20.51
C THR A 236 6.87 -1.70 21.42
N ASN A 237 7.90 -0.87 21.45
CA ASN A 237 7.97 0.33 22.26
C ASN A 237 7.68 1.59 21.45
N GLU A 238 6.58 2.27 21.78
CA GLU A 238 6.18 3.55 21.17
C GLU A 238 7.30 4.60 21.19
N LYS A 239 8.07 4.64 22.29
CA LYS A 239 9.16 5.61 22.48
C LYS A 239 10.29 5.40 21.48
N MET A 240 10.41 4.22 20.89
CA MET A 240 11.43 3.89 19.89
C MET A 240 11.07 4.37 18.49
N LYS A 241 9.78 4.53 18.17
CA LYS A 241 9.31 5.01 16.87
C LYS A 241 9.96 6.34 16.43
N PRO A 242 9.95 7.43 17.22
CA PRO A 242 10.60 8.68 16.82
C PRO A 242 12.13 8.54 16.72
N VAL A 243 12.75 7.64 17.48
CA VAL A 243 14.19 7.39 17.41
C VAL A 243 14.54 6.73 16.07
N LEU A 244 13.83 5.67 15.70
CA LEU A 244 14.02 4.96 14.43
C LEU A 244 13.73 5.85 13.21
N GLN A 245 12.69 6.68 13.29
CA GLN A 245 12.40 7.67 12.25
C GLN A 245 13.54 8.69 12.09
N ARG A 246 14.08 9.19 13.21
CA ARG A 246 15.24 10.11 13.18
C ARG A 246 16.49 9.44 12.63
N LEU A 247 16.76 8.18 12.95
CA LEU A 247 17.90 7.44 12.40
C LEU A 247 17.85 7.41 10.86
N VAL A 248 16.67 7.21 10.28
CA VAL A 248 16.48 7.22 8.81
C VAL A 248 16.57 8.61 8.21
N GLN A 249 16.12 9.64 8.92
CA GLN A 249 16.23 11.03 8.46
C GLN A 249 17.67 11.55 8.53
N SER A 250 18.44 11.20 9.56
CA SER A 250 19.83 11.66 9.73
C SER A 250 20.79 11.06 8.72
N ALA A 251 20.48 9.88 8.19
CA ALA A 251 21.30 9.20 7.18
C ALA A 251 21.08 9.74 5.76
N ARG A 252 20.14 10.67 5.55
CA ARG A 252 20.04 11.35 4.26
C ARG A 252 21.27 12.25 4.13
N PRO A 253 22.15 12.03 3.13
CA PRO A 253 23.33 12.86 2.96
C PRO A 253 22.87 14.30 2.85
N SER A 254 23.23 15.12 3.83
CA SER A 254 22.75 16.49 3.86
C SER A 254 23.19 17.17 2.57
N THR A 255 22.23 17.76 1.87
CA THR A 255 22.42 18.69 0.75
C THR A 255 23.36 19.86 1.09
N ALA A 256 23.76 20.02 2.36
CA ALA A 256 24.80 20.95 2.80
C ALA A 256 26.17 20.67 2.16
N ALA A 257 26.48 19.43 1.76
CA ALA A 257 27.69 19.14 0.99
C ALA A 257 27.58 19.61 -0.48
N GLN A 258 26.37 19.59 -1.07
CA GLN A 258 26.11 20.16 -2.40
C GLN A 258 26.11 21.69 -2.38
N GLN A 259 25.71 22.35 -1.29
CA GLN A 259 25.75 23.81 -1.18
C GLN A 259 27.16 24.40 -1.04
N ARG A 260 28.16 23.63 -0.62
CA ARG A 260 29.55 24.12 -0.55
C ARG A 260 30.28 24.12 -1.89
N SER A 261 29.71 23.52 -2.93
CA SER A 261 30.34 23.36 -4.25
C SER A 261 29.85 24.38 -5.30
N SER A 262 28.95 25.31 -4.95
CA SER A 262 28.33 26.24 -5.90
C SER A 262 29.04 27.59 -6.07
N VAL A 263 30.26 27.77 -5.54
CA VAL A 263 31.03 29.01 -5.68
C VAL A 263 32.20 28.81 -6.65
N GLN A 264 31.93 28.77 -7.97
CA GLN A 264 32.84 29.31 -8.99
C GLN A 264 32.19 29.32 -10.40
N PRO A 265 32.17 30.46 -11.10
CA PRO A 265 31.78 30.53 -12.50
C PRO A 265 33.04 30.46 -13.38
N SER A 266 33.24 29.38 -14.11
CA SER A 266 34.15 29.39 -15.26
C SER A 266 33.63 28.48 -16.36
N SER A 267 33.39 29.11 -17.51
CA SER A 267 32.97 28.56 -18.79
C SER A 267 33.90 27.44 -19.27
N GLY A 268 33.40 26.21 -19.28
CA GLY A 268 34.05 25.07 -19.93
C GLY A 268 33.06 23.91 -19.99
N SER A 269 32.82 23.39 -21.19
CA SER A 269 31.88 22.32 -21.51
C SER A 269 32.06 21.10 -20.60
N SER A 270 31.26 21.04 -19.53
CA SER A 270 31.26 19.94 -18.57
C SER A 270 30.22 18.90 -18.99
N SER A 271 30.71 17.75 -19.47
CA SER A 271 29.98 16.49 -19.38
C SER A 271 29.75 16.20 -17.90
N SER A 272 28.64 16.70 -17.35
CA SER A 272 28.24 16.46 -15.97
C SER A 272 27.93 14.98 -15.82
N SER A 273 28.92 14.19 -15.38
CA SER A 273 28.67 12.86 -14.84
C SER A 273 27.76 13.07 -13.62
N ALA A 274 26.46 12.91 -13.83
CA ALA A 274 25.48 12.98 -12.76
C ALA A 274 25.85 11.89 -11.75
N ALA A 275 26.53 12.27 -10.68
CA ALA A 275 26.85 11.37 -9.58
C ALA A 275 25.52 10.77 -9.12
N LYS A 276 25.38 9.46 -9.26
CA LYS A 276 24.17 8.72 -8.93
C LYS A 276 23.90 8.91 -7.44
N GLU A 277 22.83 9.63 -7.11
CA GLU A 277 22.46 9.85 -5.71
C GLU A 277 22.23 8.50 -5.01
N PRO A 278 22.70 8.34 -3.76
CA PRO A 278 22.51 7.11 -3.03
C PRO A 278 21.01 6.84 -2.83
N ARG A 279 20.64 5.57 -3.00
CA ARG A 279 19.26 5.11 -2.80
C ARG A 279 18.86 5.32 -1.34
N GLY A 280 17.85 6.14 -1.09
CA GLY A 280 17.33 6.37 0.26
C GLY A 280 16.59 5.15 0.84
N LEU A 281 16.40 5.15 2.16
CA LEU A 281 15.52 4.21 2.86
C LEU A 281 14.16 4.86 3.13
N LEU A 282 13.08 4.10 2.96
CA LEU A 282 11.73 4.46 3.38
C LEU A 282 11.30 3.50 4.49
N LEU A 283 11.21 3.99 5.73
CA LEU A 283 10.91 3.17 6.89
C LEU A 283 9.43 3.25 7.27
N ASN A 284 8.78 2.08 7.33
CA ASN A 284 7.40 1.88 7.74
C ASN A 284 7.38 1.05 9.02
N LEU A 285 7.05 1.70 10.14
CA LEU A 285 7.00 1.07 11.45
C LEU A 285 5.56 0.78 11.84
N ILE A 286 5.29 -0.48 12.15
CA ILE A 286 3.98 -0.96 12.58
C ILE A 286 4.04 -1.18 14.10
N MET A 287 3.06 -0.63 14.81
CA MET A 287 2.91 -0.87 16.24
C MET A 287 1.81 -1.90 16.45
N ALA A 288 2.21 -3.17 16.48
CA ALA A 288 1.27 -4.30 16.49
C ALA A 288 0.32 -4.25 17.71
N GLU A 289 0.82 -3.83 18.88
CA GLU A 289 0.01 -3.72 20.10
C GLU A 289 -1.03 -2.60 20.01
N GLU A 290 -0.68 -1.44 19.44
CA GLU A 290 -1.64 -0.33 19.23
C GLU A 290 -2.70 -0.72 18.21
N LEU A 291 -2.28 -1.34 17.10
CA LEU A 291 -3.19 -1.82 16.06
C LEU A 291 -4.18 -2.84 16.64
N LEU A 292 -3.66 -3.86 17.33
CA LEU A 292 -4.47 -4.91 17.94
C LEU A 292 -5.37 -4.35 19.06
N GLY A 293 -4.84 -3.47 19.91
CA GLY A 293 -5.61 -2.82 20.98
C GLY A 293 -6.77 -1.98 20.43
N GLY A 294 -6.51 -1.23 19.35
CA GLY A 294 -7.54 -0.47 18.62
C GLY A 294 -8.59 -1.38 18.00
N MET A 295 -8.20 -2.46 17.35
CA MET A 295 -9.12 -3.46 16.79
C MET A 295 -9.98 -4.11 17.88
N LEU A 296 -9.37 -4.59 18.98
CA LEU A 296 -10.09 -5.22 20.08
C LEU A 296 -11.09 -4.27 20.73
N THR A 297 -10.73 -3.00 20.88
CA THR A 297 -11.63 -1.96 21.43
C THR A 297 -12.83 -1.75 20.50
N GLN A 298 -12.60 -1.68 19.19
CA GLN A 298 -13.67 -1.54 18.20
C GLN A 298 -14.58 -2.77 18.16
N VAL A 299 -14.03 -3.98 18.18
CA VAL A 299 -14.82 -5.23 18.24
C VAL A 299 -15.57 -5.37 19.56
N ALA A 300 -15.01 -4.91 20.67
CA ALA A 300 -15.71 -4.89 21.95
C ALA A 300 -16.89 -3.90 21.95
N ALA A 301 -16.75 -2.77 21.25
CA ALA A 301 -17.82 -1.80 21.08
C ALA A 301 -18.91 -2.29 20.11
N ASP A 302 -18.52 -2.96 19.02
CA ASP A 302 -19.41 -3.59 18.05
C ASP A 302 -18.82 -4.92 17.55
N PRO A 303 -19.30 -6.08 18.06
CA PRO A 303 -18.79 -7.39 17.68
C PRO A 303 -18.89 -7.70 16.18
N PHE A 304 -19.76 -7.02 15.42
CA PHE A 304 -19.86 -7.21 13.98
C PHE A 304 -18.61 -6.76 13.22
N LEU A 305 -17.82 -5.83 13.78
CA LEU A 305 -16.55 -5.41 13.18
C LEU A 305 -15.49 -6.52 13.19
N GLY A 306 -15.68 -7.58 13.99
CA GLY A 306 -14.77 -8.74 13.98
C GLY A 306 -14.67 -9.38 12.59
N GLY A 307 -15.80 -9.54 11.90
CA GLY A 307 -15.85 -10.09 10.54
C GLY A 307 -15.20 -9.17 9.52
N VAL A 308 -15.42 -7.86 9.63
CA VAL A 308 -14.78 -6.85 8.77
C VAL A 308 -13.26 -6.93 8.87
N PHE A 309 -12.72 -7.04 10.10
CA PHE A 309 -11.27 -7.18 10.29
C PHE A 309 -10.74 -8.54 9.82
N GLU A 310 -11.50 -9.61 9.97
CA GLU A 310 -11.12 -10.93 9.46
C GLU A 310 -11.02 -10.92 7.94
N GLU A 311 -12.01 -10.34 7.26
CA GLU A 311 -12.02 -10.17 5.80
C GLU A 311 -10.86 -9.29 5.31
N LEU A 312 -10.59 -8.16 5.98
CA LEU A 312 -9.52 -7.24 5.57
C LEU A 312 -8.09 -7.73 5.86
N LEU A 313 -7.90 -8.60 6.86
CA LEU A 313 -6.56 -8.92 7.40
C LEU A 313 -6.17 -10.39 7.29
N ASN A 314 -7.13 -11.30 7.31
CA ASN A 314 -6.86 -12.75 7.33
C ASN A 314 -7.29 -13.44 6.04
N ASP A 315 -8.37 -12.97 5.40
CA ASP A 315 -8.87 -13.58 4.18
C ASP A 315 -8.12 -13.05 2.95
N CYS A 316 -7.40 -13.95 2.29
CA CYS A 316 -6.67 -13.64 1.08
C CYS A 316 -7.52 -13.69 -0.19
N GLU A 317 -8.75 -14.18 -0.08
CA GLU A 317 -9.77 -14.10 -1.13
C GLU A 317 -10.76 -12.95 -0.83
N GLY A 318 -10.57 -12.26 0.30
CA GLY A 318 -11.41 -11.18 0.79
C GLY A 318 -11.14 -9.83 0.14
N ALA A 319 -11.83 -8.81 0.64
CA ALA A 319 -11.57 -7.44 0.22
C ALA A 319 -10.27 -6.93 0.86
N GLU A 320 -9.46 -6.23 0.08
CA GLU A 320 -8.17 -5.71 0.52
C GLU A 320 -8.05 -4.22 0.24
N VAL A 321 -7.15 -3.55 0.97
CA VAL A 321 -6.85 -2.12 0.77
C VAL A 321 -5.69 -1.97 -0.21
N TYR A 322 -5.94 -1.25 -1.31
CA TYR A 322 -4.94 -0.96 -2.33
C TYR A 322 -4.68 0.54 -2.48
N ILE A 323 -3.48 0.85 -2.98
CA ILE A 323 -3.11 2.18 -3.45
C ILE A 323 -2.94 2.10 -4.97
N ARG A 324 -3.80 2.80 -5.72
CA ARG A 324 -3.96 2.66 -7.18
C ARG A 324 -3.70 3.95 -7.94
N ASP A 325 -3.27 3.85 -9.19
CA ASP A 325 -3.14 5.03 -10.05
C ASP A 325 -4.54 5.48 -10.49
N PRO A 326 -4.91 6.77 -10.34
CA PRO A 326 -6.23 7.24 -10.77
C PRO A 326 -6.53 6.96 -12.26
N ALA A 327 -5.48 6.89 -13.10
CA ALA A 327 -5.64 6.59 -14.51
C ALA A 327 -6.25 5.20 -14.78
N GLU A 328 -6.11 4.24 -13.85
CA GLU A 328 -6.75 2.91 -13.93
C GLU A 328 -8.28 3.01 -13.98
N TYR A 329 -8.85 4.11 -13.45
CA TYR A 329 -10.29 4.38 -13.41
C TYR A 329 -10.72 5.48 -14.39
N GLY A 330 -9.85 5.85 -15.35
CA GLY A 330 -10.12 6.95 -16.29
C GLY A 330 -10.11 8.35 -15.63
N LEU A 331 -9.51 8.48 -14.45
CA LEU A 331 -9.36 9.75 -13.76
C LEU A 331 -8.01 10.37 -14.13
N HIS A 332 -8.03 11.58 -14.69
CA HIS A 332 -6.84 12.30 -15.11
C HIS A 332 -6.47 13.40 -14.11
N PRO A 333 -5.17 13.56 -13.77
CA PRO A 333 -4.73 14.65 -12.91
C PRO A 333 -5.06 16.04 -13.46
N GLY A 334 -5.27 17.02 -12.58
CA GLY A 334 -5.56 18.41 -12.92
C GLY A 334 -7.01 18.68 -13.37
N VAL A 335 -7.90 17.70 -13.24
CA VAL A 335 -9.33 17.84 -13.54
C VAL A 335 -10.08 17.86 -12.21
N LEU A 336 -10.67 19.00 -11.90
CA LEU A 336 -11.52 19.16 -10.72
C LEU A 336 -12.74 18.24 -10.79
N ARG A 337 -12.95 17.44 -9.75
CA ARG A 337 -14.06 16.50 -9.62
C ARG A 337 -14.59 16.51 -8.20
N SER A 338 -15.86 16.23 -8.01
CA SER A 338 -16.34 15.91 -6.66
C SER A 338 -15.85 14.53 -6.23
N TRP A 339 -15.73 14.28 -4.93
CA TRP A 339 -15.39 12.95 -4.42
C TRP A 339 -16.41 11.88 -4.86
N GLU A 340 -17.69 12.24 -4.96
CA GLU A 340 -18.74 11.37 -5.53
C GLU A 340 -18.41 10.90 -6.96
N GLN A 341 -17.94 11.80 -7.84
CA GLN A 341 -17.54 11.43 -9.20
C GLN A 341 -16.33 10.48 -9.22
N VAL A 342 -15.41 10.62 -8.25
CA VAL A 342 -14.29 9.69 -8.08
C VAL A 342 -14.79 8.32 -7.63
N GLN A 343 -15.70 8.29 -6.65
CA GLN A 343 -16.31 7.05 -6.18
C GLN A 343 -17.07 6.33 -7.30
N ASP A 344 -17.86 7.04 -8.10
CA ASP A 344 -18.59 6.46 -9.23
C ASP A 344 -17.64 5.85 -10.27
N ALA A 345 -16.54 6.54 -10.58
CA ALA A 345 -15.53 6.02 -11.50
C ALA A 345 -14.85 4.75 -10.95
N VAL A 346 -14.54 4.71 -9.64
CA VAL A 346 -13.93 3.53 -9.00
C VAL A 346 -14.94 2.38 -8.85
N ARG A 347 -16.21 2.68 -8.58
CA ARG A 347 -17.30 1.70 -8.45
C ARG A 347 -17.60 0.98 -9.76
N ALA A 348 -17.41 1.64 -10.89
CA ALA A 348 -17.50 1.00 -12.21
C ALA A 348 -16.47 -0.13 -12.42
N HIS A 349 -15.50 -0.27 -11.51
CA HIS A 349 -14.48 -1.31 -11.48
C HIS A 349 -14.61 -2.22 -10.24
N ASP A 350 -15.82 -2.36 -9.67
CA ASP A 350 -16.11 -3.21 -8.50
C ASP A 350 -15.19 -2.93 -7.29
N ALA A 351 -14.90 -1.65 -7.08
CA ALA A 351 -14.05 -1.16 -6.00
C ALA A 351 -14.71 0.02 -5.27
N VAL A 352 -14.25 0.28 -4.04
CA VAL A 352 -14.73 1.40 -3.22
C VAL A 352 -13.56 2.33 -2.92
N ALA A 353 -13.62 3.57 -3.42
CA ALA A 353 -12.67 4.59 -3.04
C ALA A 353 -12.92 5.02 -1.58
N ILE A 354 -11.89 4.96 -0.74
CA ILE A 354 -11.95 5.37 0.68
C ILE A 354 -11.10 6.58 0.99
N GLY A 355 -10.25 6.98 0.06
CA GLY A 355 -9.35 8.11 0.24
C GLY A 355 -8.32 8.25 -0.87
N TYR A 356 -7.30 9.05 -0.62
CA TYR A 356 -6.16 9.22 -1.51
C TYR A 356 -4.85 9.33 -0.72
N ARG A 357 -3.72 9.14 -1.42
CA ARG A 357 -2.37 9.33 -0.92
C ARG A 357 -1.71 10.42 -1.75
N ASP A 358 -1.18 11.43 -1.06
CA ASP A 358 -0.40 12.51 -1.64
C ASP A 358 1.06 12.45 -1.18
N SER A 359 1.75 13.59 -1.25
CA SER A 359 3.13 13.73 -0.75
C SER A 359 3.22 13.82 0.79
N GLN A 360 2.12 14.18 1.46
CA GLN A 360 2.05 14.40 2.91
C GLN A 360 1.60 13.16 3.67
N GLY A 361 0.83 12.27 3.04
CA GLY A 361 0.38 11.04 3.66
C GLY A 361 -0.85 10.45 2.99
N VAL A 362 -1.70 9.84 3.81
CA VAL A 362 -2.96 9.23 3.40
C VAL A 362 -4.10 10.03 4.02
N CYS A 363 -5.07 10.43 3.20
CA CYS A 363 -6.30 11.09 3.61
C CYS A 363 -7.47 10.14 3.36
N LEU A 364 -8.17 9.75 4.42
CA LEU A 364 -9.34 8.86 4.36
C LEU A 364 -10.61 9.61 4.78
N GLY A 365 -11.78 9.15 4.32
CA GLY A 365 -13.06 9.65 4.80
C GLY A 365 -13.43 11.05 4.28
N LEU A 366 -13.17 11.31 3.00
CA LEU A 366 -13.54 12.59 2.37
C LEU A 366 -15.07 12.78 2.32
N GLU A 367 -15.50 14.04 2.35
CA GLU A 367 -16.90 14.42 2.16
C GLU A 367 -17.27 14.33 0.67
N SER A 368 -18.43 13.76 0.32
CA SER A 368 -18.80 13.50 -1.08
C SER A 368 -18.86 14.75 -1.96
N LYS A 369 -19.22 15.89 -1.38
CA LYS A 369 -19.32 17.19 -2.08
C LYS A 369 -18.03 17.99 -2.08
N GLN A 370 -16.96 17.47 -1.46
CA GLN A 370 -15.68 18.13 -1.49
C GLN A 370 -15.13 18.08 -2.93
N ASP A 371 -14.91 19.26 -3.50
CA ASP A 371 -14.16 19.39 -4.75
C ASP A 371 -12.72 18.91 -4.51
N PHE A 372 -12.26 18.06 -5.42
CA PHE A 372 -11.01 17.35 -5.32
C PHE A 372 -10.30 17.42 -6.68
N ASP A 373 -9.06 17.94 -6.65
CA ASP A 373 -8.20 18.01 -7.82
C ASP A 373 -7.00 17.08 -7.62
N LEU A 374 -7.05 15.93 -8.29
CA LEU A 374 -5.98 14.94 -8.27
C LEU A 374 -4.70 15.54 -8.85
N GLN A 375 -3.67 15.69 -8.03
CA GLN A 375 -2.37 16.16 -8.48
C GLN A 375 -1.56 15.01 -9.12
N PRO A 376 -0.65 15.32 -10.07
CA PRO A 376 0.25 14.32 -10.61
C PRO A 376 1.06 13.61 -9.52
N GLY A 377 0.99 12.28 -9.50
CA GLY A 377 1.69 11.45 -8.51
C GLY A 377 0.85 11.07 -7.29
N GLU A 378 -0.32 11.69 -7.11
CA GLU A 378 -1.31 11.21 -6.14
C GLU A 378 -1.85 9.84 -6.55
N ARG A 379 -2.35 9.12 -5.56
CA ARG A 379 -2.87 7.76 -5.73
C ARG A 379 -4.19 7.62 -4.98
N LEU A 380 -5.11 6.83 -5.50
CA LEU A 380 -6.35 6.53 -4.78
C LEU A 380 -6.10 5.40 -3.78
N VAL A 381 -6.74 5.50 -2.62
CA VAL A 381 -6.84 4.40 -1.66
C VAL A 381 -8.21 3.77 -1.86
N VAL A 382 -8.22 2.49 -2.24
CA VAL A 382 -9.43 1.76 -2.60
C VAL A 382 -9.51 0.46 -1.81
N VAL A 383 -10.73 -0.02 -1.59
CA VAL A 383 -11.00 -1.38 -1.14
C VAL A 383 -11.56 -2.16 -2.33
N SER A 384 -11.02 -3.33 -2.61
CA SER A 384 -11.43 -4.18 -3.74
C SER A 384 -11.07 -5.63 -3.47
N TYR A 385 -11.71 -6.58 -4.14
CA TYR A 385 -11.34 -7.99 -4.10
C TYR A 385 -10.19 -8.28 -5.09
N THR A 386 -9.36 -9.29 -4.79
CA THR A 386 -8.20 -9.70 -5.60
C THR A 386 -8.57 -10.36 -6.92
#